data_AF-A0A7D6ZAZ3-F1
#
_entry.id   AF-A0A7D6ZAZ3-F1
#
_cell.length_a   1.000
_cell.length_b   1.000
_cell.length_c   1.000
_cell.angle_alpha   90.00
_cell.angle_beta   90.00
_cell.angle_gamma   90.00
#
_symmetry.space_group_name_H-M   'P 1'
#
loop_
_entity.id
_entity.type
_entity.pdbx_description
1 polymer ?
#
loop_
_entity_poly.entity_id
_entity_poly.type
_entity_poly.pdbx_seq_one_letter_code
_entity_poly.pdbx_strand_id
1 'polypeptide(L)'
;MPSHDDIAAAWLSSTEFADDNAAVGLLSRAISPADYDIKRDSLPVSAAADPATASAILELLQRGQVPTLAAIETLIVQNDMRAEAERIERLGRRAQRSIDDFGRVLAKLTDEYWTMHGTGPTRRDILLSEPVFNLIRNRVGNIAPTAVKHLWLVERAQRAGWIAYNAAPRSLCAGRRFHASRYGNRVSLRPVNTLGTLVAAYLRDQIAEQGRPPRWSVMAYELRDDRGRRVFNDTADARAQQQWLVTAEWMALEDGNPVPGPRGLRALTRKGRDRRS
;
A
#
# COMPACT_ATOMS: atom_id res chain seq x y z
N MET A 1 -56.91 -0.52 16.24
CA MET A 1 -55.53 -0.12 15.91
C MET A 1 -55.26 -0.60 14.50
N PRO A 2 -54.51 0.15 13.66
CA PRO A 2 -54.12 -0.34 12.33
C PRO A 2 -53.35 -1.66 12.47
N SER A 3 -53.50 -2.57 11.51
CA SER A 3 -52.73 -3.82 11.47
C SER A 3 -51.24 -3.50 11.34
N HIS A 4 -50.36 -4.35 11.86
CA HIS A 4 -48.91 -4.22 11.63
C HIS A 4 -48.57 -4.26 10.13
N ASP A 5 -49.39 -4.94 9.33
CA ASP A 5 -49.30 -4.93 7.86
C ASP A 5 -49.67 -3.55 7.29
N ASP A 6 -50.68 -2.87 7.85
CA ASP A 6 -51.06 -1.51 7.41
C ASP A 6 -49.95 -0.50 7.75
N ILE A 7 -49.31 -0.66 8.91
CA ILE A 7 -48.18 0.16 9.34
C ILE A 7 -46.97 -0.07 8.40
N ALA A 8 -46.67 -1.34 8.09
CA ALA A 8 -45.61 -1.70 7.16
C ALA A 8 -45.87 -1.21 5.72
N ALA A 9 -47.10 -1.37 5.21
CA ALA A 9 -47.49 -0.89 3.90
C ALA A 9 -47.47 0.64 3.81
N ALA A 10 -47.96 1.34 4.83
CA ALA A 10 -47.86 2.80 4.90
C ALA A 10 -46.41 3.27 4.88
N TRP A 11 -45.51 2.56 5.56
CA TRP A 11 -44.09 2.88 5.57
C TRP A 11 -43.44 2.68 4.19
N LEU A 12 -43.70 1.55 3.53
CA LEU A 12 -43.11 1.21 2.23
C LEU A 12 -43.71 2.01 1.06
N SER A 13 -44.86 2.66 1.25
CA SER A 13 -45.61 3.38 0.21
C SER A 13 -44.82 4.46 -0.55
N SER A 14 -43.76 5.01 0.04
CA SER A 14 -42.89 6.02 -0.57
C SER A 14 -41.55 5.47 -1.08
N THR A 15 -41.40 4.15 -1.14
CA THR A 15 -40.16 3.45 -1.46
C THR A 15 -40.31 2.60 -2.73
N GLU A 16 -39.23 1.96 -3.18
CA GLU A 16 -39.28 1.02 -4.32
C GLU A 16 -40.10 -0.25 -4.05
N PHE A 17 -40.47 -0.51 -2.79
CA PHE A 17 -41.31 -1.62 -2.35
C PHE A 17 -42.79 -1.25 -2.22
N ALA A 18 -43.20 -0.11 -2.77
CA ALA A 18 -44.63 0.21 -2.87
C ALA A 18 -45.36 -0.95 -3.57
N ASP A 19 -46.43 -1.45 -2.95
CA ASP A 19 -47.22 -2.60 -3.39
C ASP A 19 -46.52 -3.99 -3.33
N ASP A 20 -45.32 -4.10 -2.75
CA ASP A 20 -44.66 -5.39 -2.52
C ASP A 20 -45.17 -6.07 -1.23
N ASN A 21 -46.14 -6.97 -1.39
CA ASN A 21 -46.73 -7.74 -0.29
C ASN A 21 -45.71 -8.62 0.45
N ALA A 22 -44.65 -9.08 -0.20
CA ALA A 22 -43.62 -9.88 0.45
C ALA A 22 -42.76 -9.00 1.37
N ALA A 23 -42.37 -7.81 0.90
CA ALA A 23 -41.66 -6.82 1.71
C ALA A 23 -42.50 -6.33 2.90
N VAL A 24 -43.80 -6.09 2.69
CA VAL A 24 -44.77 -5.76 3.77
C VAL A 24 -44.78 -6.86 4.83
N GLY A 25 -44.88 -8.13 4.43
CA GLY A 25 -44.89 -9.25 5.37
C GLY A 25 -43.57 -9.41 6.14
N LEU A 26 -42.42 -9.18 5.50
CA LEU A 26 -41.11 -9.20 6.16
C LEU A 26 -40.95 -8.06 7.17
N LEU A 27 -41.40 -6.86 6.84
CA LEU A 27 -41.34 -5.69 7.72
C LEU A 27 -42.33 -5.82 8.88
N SER A 28 -43.55 -6.32 8.62
CA SER A 28 -44.57 -6.61 9.63
C SER A 28 -44.06 -7.58 10.70
N ARG A 29 -43.36 -8.66 10.27
CA ARG A 29 -42.67 -9.59 11.19
C ARG A 29 -41.59 -8.94 12.05
N ALA A 30 -40.93 -7.90 11.55
CA ALA A 30 -39.94 -7.15 12.32
C ALA A 30 -40.61 -6.22 13.33
N ILE A 31 -41.72 -5.57 12.96
CA ILE A 31 -42.48 -4.65 13.84
C ILE A 31 -43.15 -5.42 14.99
N SER A 32 -43.77 -6.57 14.69
CA SER A 32 -44.46 -7.39 15.69
C SER A 32 -44.04 -8.88 15.61
N PRO A 33 -42.85 -9.24 16.13
CA PRO A 33 -42.37 -10.63 16.12
C PRO A 33 -43.28 -11.60 16.90
N ALA A 34 -43.97 -11.10 17.93
CA ALA A 34 -44.85 -11.89 18.80
C ALA A 34 -46.07 -12.43 18.04
N ASP A 35 -46.60 -11.70 17.04
CA ASP A 35 -47.71 -12.14 16.19
C ASP A 35 -47.34 -13.36 15.32
N TYR A 36 -46.05 -13.68 15.24
CA TYR A 36 -45.49 -14.80 14.48
C TYR A 36 -44.81 -15.86 15.37
N ASP A 37 -45.01 -15.83 16.69
CA ASP A 37 -44.38 -16.71 17.68
C ASP A 37 -42.83 -16.66 17.65
N ILE A 38 -42.28 -15.49 17.30
CA ILE A 38 -40.84 -15.25 17.25
C ILE A 38 -40.40 -14.51 18.51
N LYS A 39 -39.54 -15.13 19.33
CA LYS A 39 -38.93 -14.50 20.51
C LYS A 39 -37.78 -13.57 20.11
N ARG A 40 -38.11 -12.36 19.64
CA ARG A 40 -37.16 -11.29 19.27
C ARG A 40 -37.70 -9.92 19.66
N ASP A 41 -36.79 -8.96 19.79
CA ASP A 41 -37.15 -7.56 20.02
C ASP A 41 -37.87 -6.98 18.81
N SER A 42 -38.98 -6.28 19.07
CA SER A 42 -39.73 -5.53 18.05
C SER A 42 -38.90 -4.38 17.49
N LEU A 43 -38.96 -4.19 16.17
CA LEU A 43 -38.47 -3.00 15.51
C LEU A 43 -39.44 -1.84 15.79
N PRO A 44 -39.04 -0.79 16.54
CA PRO A 44 -39.93 0.33 16.79
C PRO A 44 -40.17 1.08 15.48
N VAL A 45 -41.43 1.44 15.21
CA VAL A 45 -41.84 2.15 13.98
C VAL A 45 -41.09 3.49 13.82
N SER A 46 -40.64 4.09 14.92
CA SER A 46 -39.81 5.30 14.93
C SER A 46 -38.37 5.09 14.48
N ALA A 47 -37.85 3.85 14.43
CA ALA A 47 -36.48 3.56 13.99
C ALA A 47 -36.23 4.04 12.56
N ALA A 48 -37.26 4.05 11.73
CA ALA A 48 -37.16 4.50 10.35
C ALA A 48 -37.08 6.02 10.16
N ALA A 49 -37.15 6.81 11.23
CA ALA A 49 -36.88 8.25 11.16
C ALA A 49 -35.38 8.55 10.99
N ASP A 50 -34.51 7.62 11.40
CA ASP A 50 -33.07 7.72 11.13
C ASP A 50 -32.76 7.25 9.69
N PRO A 51 -32.16 8.11 8.84
CA PRO A 51 -31.89 7.76 7.44
C PRO A 51 -31.01 6.52 7.25
N ALA A 52 -30.02 6.29 8.13
CA ALA A 52 -29.13 5.13 8.05
C ALA A 52 -29.90 3.83 8.35
N THR A 53 -30.73 3.86 9.38
CA THR A 53 -31.63 2.77 9.76
C THR A 53 -32.67 2.48 8.67
N ALA A 54 -33.30 3.52 8.12
CA ALA A 54 -34.25 3.37 7.01
C ALA A 54 -33.58 2.73 5.77
N SER A 55 -32.39 3.18 5.39
CA SER A 55 -31.64 2.60 4.27
C SER A 55 -31.27 1.13 4.53
N ALA A 56 -30.87 0.78 5.75
CA ALA A 56 -30.54 -0.60 6.12
C ALA A 56 -31.78 -1.50 6.12
N ILE A 57 -32.95 -1.00 6.54
CA ILE A 57 -34.22 -1.73 6.45
C ILE A 57 -34.53 -2.07 4.99
N LEU A 58 -34.48 -1.09 4.09
CA LEU A 58 -34.76 -1.31 2.66
C LEU A 58 -33.78 -2.29 2.02
N GLU A 59 -32.50 -2.20 2.35
CA GLU A 59 -31.48 -3.13 1.83
C GLU A 59 -31.69 -4.57 2.35
N LEU A 60 -32.14 -4.76 3.59
CA LEU A 60 -32.49 -6.09 4.10
C LEU A 60 -33.74 -6.66 3.42
N LEU A 61 -34.76 -5.82 3.17
CA LEU A 61 -35.96 -6.23 2.42
C LEU A 61 -35.60 -6.61 0.98
N GLN A 62 -34.71 -5.87 0.32
CA GLN A 62 -34.21 -6.21 -1.02
C GLN A 62 -33.52 -7.58 -1.06
N ARG A 63 -32.88 -7.98 0.04
CA ARG A 63 -32.24 -9.30 0.21
C ARG A 63 -33.22 -10.39 0.66
N GLY A 64 -34.51 -10.08 0.80
CA GLY A 64 -35.54 -11.00 1.30
C GLY A 64 -35.38 -11.35 2.78
N GLN A 65 -34.73 -10.50 3.58
CA GLN A 65 -34.45 -10.72 5.00
C GLN A 65 -35.38 -9.93 5.89
N VAL A 66 -35.73 -10.48 7.06
CA VAL A 66 -36.50 -9.76 8.09
C VAL A 66 -35.60 -8.71 8.75
N PRO A 67 -35.95 -7.41 8.71
CA PRO A 67 -35.11 -6.32 9.21
C PRO A 67 -35.15 -6.22 10.74
N THR A 68 -34.53 -7.16 11.44
CA THR A 68 -34.40 -7.09 12.92
C THR A 68 -33.39 -6.02 13.33
N LEU A 69 -33.52 -5.48 14.55
CA LEU A 69 -32.58 -4.48 15.09
C LEU A 69 -31.12 -4.93 14.98
N ALA A 70 -30.81 -6.16 15.38
CA ALA A 70 -29.44 -6.71 15.27
C ALA A 70 -28.95 -6.81 13.81
N ALA A 71 -29.82 -7.14 12.86
CA ALA A 71 -29.46 -7.21 11.44
C ALA A 71 -29.22 -5.82 10.86
N ILE A 72 -30.05 -4.84 11.23
CA ILE A 72 -29.91 -3.43 10.88
C ILE A 72 -28.59 -2.88 11.41
N GLU A 73 -28.32 -3.02 12.72
CA GLU A 73 -27.07 -2.56 13.34
C GLU A 73 -25.84 -3.18 12.67
N THR A 74 -25.89 -4.49 12.41
CA THR A 74 -24.82 -5.20 11.70
C THR A 74 -24.61 -4.64 10.31
N LEU A 75 -25.69 -4.40 9.55
CA LEU A 75 -25.61 -3.90 8.18
C LEU A 75 -25.10 -2.45 8.14
N ILE A 76 -25.52 -1.60 9.07
CA ILE A 76 -25.00 -0.23 9.19
C ILE A 76 -23.48 -0.27 9.41
N VAL A 77 -23.00 -1.06 10.38
CA VAL A 77 -21.57 -1.21 10.64
C VAL A 77 -20.82 -1.76 9.41
N GLN A 78 -21.39 -2.75 8.71
CA GLN A 78 -20.78 -3.28 7.48
C GLN A 78 -20.71 -2.25 6.36
N ASN A 79 -21.76 -1.45 6.17
CA ASN A 79 -21.81 -0.40 5.17
C ASN A 79 -20.82 0.72 5.48
N ASP A 80 -20.69 1.12 6.75
CA ASP A 80 -19.68 2.08 7.19
C ASP A 80 -18.25 1.55 6.95
N MET A 81 -17.98 0.29 7.31
CA MET A 81 -16.70 -0.35 7.03
C MET A 81 -16.38 -0.40 5.54
N ARG A 82 -17.38 -0.71 4.70
CA ARG A 82 -17.23 -0.73 3.25
C ARG A 82 -16.97 0.67 2.69
N ALA A 83 -17.73 1.67 3.12
CA ALA A 83 -17.57 3.05 2.70
C ALA A 83 -16.18 3.60 3.07
N GLU A 84 -15.69 3.28 4.27
CA GLU A 84 -14.33 3.66 4.70
C GLU A 84 -13.26 2.91 3.91
N ALA A 85 -13.44 1.62 3.62
CA ALA A 85 -12.52 0.87 2.76
C ALA A 85 -12.43 1.48 1.35
N GLU A 86 -13.58 1.80 0.72
CA GLU A 86 -13.65 2.47 -0.58
C GLU A 86 -13.05 3.88 -0.55
N ARG A 87 -13.20 4.60 0.56
CA ARG A 87 -12.54 5.89 0.79
C ARG A 87 -11.03 5.74 0.85
N ILE A 88 -10.51 4.81 1.66
CA ILE A 88 -9.08 4.51 1.78
C ILE A 88 -8.50 4.11 0.42
N GLU A 89 -9.23 3.28 -0.35
CA GLU A 89 -8.79 2.84 -1.67
C GLU A 89 -8.68 4.02 -2.66
N ARG A 90 -9.67 4.93 -2.65
CA ARG A 90 -9.64 6.16 -3.46
C ARG A 90 -8.46 7.07 -3.08
N LEU A 91 -8.20 7.26 -1.79
CA LEU A 91 -7.03 8.00 -1.30
C LEU A 91 -5.73 7.32 -1.77
N GLY A 92 -5.66 6.00 -1.68
CA GLY A 92 -4.57 5.19 -2.20
C GLY A 92 -4.35 5.39 -3.70
N ARG A 93 -5.39 5.41 -4.52
CA ARG A 93 -5.27 5.65 -5.98
C ARG A 93 -4.74 7.04 -6.30
N ARG A 94 -5.19 8.08 -5.58
CA ARG A 94 -4.66 9.46 -5.73
C ARG A 94 -3.19 9.54 -5.34
N ALA A 95 -2.83 8.94 -4.20
CA ALA A 95 -1.46 8.87 -3.73
C ALA A 95 -0.53 8.18 -4.75
N GLN A 96 -0.99 7.10 -5.38
CA GLN A 96 -0.23 6.35 -6.38
C GLN A 96 0.14 7.20 -7.60
N ARG A 97 -0.75 8.10 -8.05
CA ARG A 97 -0.47 8.98 -9.20
C ARG A 97 0.65 9.99 -8.91
N SER A 98 0.85 10.34 -7.65
CA SER A 98 1.92 11.26 -7.21
C SER A 98 3.11 10.52 -6.59
N ILE A 99 3.26 9.21 -6.84
CA ILE A 99 4.28 8.40 -6.15
C ILE A 99 5.71 8.87 -6.41
N ASP A 100 5.96 9.48 -7.57
CA ASP A 100 7.28 10.01 -7.91
C ASP A 100 7.60 11.29 -7.13
N ASP A 101 6.62 12.15 -6.90
CA ASP A 101 6.78 13.35 -6.08
C ASP A 101 6.99 12.96 -4.61
N PHE A 102 6.16 12.04 -4.10
CA PHE A 102 6.33 11.48 -2.75
C PHE A 102 7.69 10.80 -2.60
N GLY A 103 8.04 9.92 -3.53
CA GLY A 103 9.28 9.16 -3.51
C GLY A 103 10.50 10.06 -3.53
N ARG A 104 10.51 11.12 -4.34
CA ARG A 104 11.60 12.09 -4.37
C ARG A 104 11.78 12.82 -3.03
N VAL A 105 10.70 13.29 -2.42
CA VAL A 105 10.74 13.98 -1.12
C VAL A 105 11.19 13.02 -0.01
N LEU A 106 10.63 11.81 0.03
CA LEU A 106 11.04 10.78 0.99
C LEU A 106 12.52 10.46 0.84
N ALA A 107 13.01 10.23 -0.38
CA ALA A 107 14.40 9.90 -0.62
C ALA A 107 15.35 11.02 -0.19
N LYS A 108 15.02 12.27 -0.53
CA LYS A 108 15.80 13.45 -0.10
C LYS A 108 15.90 13.52 1.42
N LEU A 109 14.76 13.44 2.12
CA LEU A 109 14.73 13.50 3.58
C LEU A 109 15.49 12.34 4.23
N THR A 110 15.40 11.11 3.67
CA THR A 110 16.20 10.00 4.18
C THR A 110 17.69 10.22 3.99
N ASP A 111 18.12 10.75 2.84
CA ASP A 111 19.52 11.01 2.53
C ASP A 111 20.12 12.08 3.46
N GLU A 112 19.37 13.16 3.68
CA GLU A 112 19.71 14.23 4.63
C GLU A 112 19.81 13.67 6.05
N TYR A 113 18.86 12.82 6.45
CA TYR A 113 18.84 12.21 7.78
C TYR A 113 20.03 11.27 8.00
N TRP A 114 20.39 10.45 7.01
CA TRP A 114 21.61 9.63 7.06
C TRP A 114 22.87 10.48 7.19
N THR A 115 22.95 11.55 6.41
CA THR A 115 24.09 12.49 6.45
C THR A 115 24.24 13.12 7.83
N MET A 116 23.13 13.47 8.47
CA MET A 116 23.13 14.13 9.78
C MET A 116 23.34 13.16 10.96
N HIS A 117 22.78 11.95 10.90
CA HIS A 117 22.69 11.06 12.06
C HIS A 117 23.46 9.74 11.92
N GLY A 118 24.04 9.45 10.76
CA GLY A 118 24.72 8.18 10.49
C GLY A 118 23.80 6.95 10.52
N THR A 119 22.49 7.15 10.60
CA THR A 119 21.44 6.11 10.60
C THR A 119 20.23 6.61 9.83
N GLY A 120 19.32 5.73 9.41
CA GLY A 120 18.09 6.11 8.72
C GLY A 120 16.98 6.54 9.69
N PRO A 121 15.99 7.30 9.21
CA PRO A 121 14.82 7.64 10.03
C PRO A 121 13.90 6.42 10.18
N THR A 122 12.98 6.48 11.15
CA THR A 122 11.87 5.53 11.16
C THR A 122 10.81 5.93 10.12
N ARG A 123 9.94 4.98 9.74
CA ARG A 123 8.81 5.28 8.84
C ARG A 123 7.89 6.36 9.44
N ARG A 124 7.74 6.38 10.77
CA ARG A 124 6.92 7.35 11.47
C ARG A 124 7.54 8.75 11.36
N ASP A 125 8.84 8.87 11.64
CA ASP A 125 9.55 10.16 11.61
C ASP A 125 9.40 10.83 10.24
N ILE A 126 9.61 10.06 9.17
CA ILE A 126 9.59 10.63 7.83
C ILE A 126 8.18 10.98 7.34
N LEU A 127 7.17 10.17 7.69
CA LEU A 127 5.77 10.42 7.31
C LEU A 127 5.17 11.61 8.06
N LEU A 128 5.67 11.92 9.26
CA LEU A 128 5.26 13.07 10.06
C LEU A 128 6.10 14.33 9.80
N SER A 129 7.13 14.24 8.96
CA SER A 129 7.89 15.41 8.56
C SER A 129 7.00 16.41 7.81
N GLU A 130 7.22 17.70 8.07
CA GLU A 130 6.41 18.77 7.48
C GLU A 130 6.34 18.72 5.93
N PRO A 131 7.45 18.49 5.19
CA PRO A 131 7.39 18.42 3.73
C PRO A 131 6.51 17.27 3.22
N VAL A 132 6.55 16.10 3.87
CA VAL A 132 5.74 14.95 3.49
C VAL A 132 4.28 15.17 3.86
N PHE A 133 4.02 15.69 5.06
CA PHE A 133 2.67 15.99 5.52
C PHE A 133 1.98 17.02 4.61
N ASN A 134 2.68 18.09 4.22
CA ASN A 134 2.18 19.08 3.27
C ASN A 134 1.92 18.48 1.89
N LEU A 135 2.79 17.60 1.42
CA LEU A 135 2.60 16.94 0.12
C LEU A 135 1.38 16.00 0.13
N ILE A 136 1.14 15.26 1.23
CA ILE A 136 -0.05 14.42 1.38
C ILE A 136 -1.30 15.27 1.34
N ARG A 137 -1.32 16.37 2.11
CA ARG A 137 -2.44 17.31 2.16
C ARG A 137 -2.78 17.86 0.77
N ASN A 138 -1.76 18.25 0.01
CA ASN A 138 -1.92 18.87 -1.30
C ASN A 138 -2.32 17.88 -2.40
N ARG A 139 -1.79 16.65 -2.38
CA ARG A 139 -2.01 15.67 -3.45
C ARG A 139 -3.15 14.68 -3.20
N VAL A 140 -3.47 14.43 -1.93
CA VAL A 140 -4.47 13.43 -1.54
C VAL A 140 -5.69 14.09 -0.90
N GLY A 141 -5.46 15.10 -0.06
CA GLY A 141 -6.47 15.85 0.68
C GLY A 141 -6.19 15.87 2.18
N ASN A 142 -7.10 16.44 2.96
CA ASN A 142 -6.97 16.44 4.42
C ASN A 142 -7.22 15.02 4.97
N ILE A 143 -6.23 14.45 5.64
CA ILE A 143 -6.25 13.08 6.16
C ILE A 143 -5.79 13.11 7.61
N ALA A 144 -6.48 12.39 8.48
CA ALA A 144 -6.06 12.23 9.86
C ALA A 144 -4.65 11.62 9.92
N PRO A 145 -3.74 12.09 10.79
CA PRO A 145 -2.37 11.54 10.89
C PRO A 145 -2.33 10.03 11.10
N THR A 146 -3.30 9.47 11.84
CA THR A 146 -3.46 8.03 12.09
C THR A 146 -3.76 7.23 10.83
N ALA A 147 -4.36 7.85 9.81
CA ALA A 147 -4.75 7.20 8.56
C ALA A 147 -3.62 7.20 7.50
N VAL A 148 -2.55 7.98 7.70
CA VAL A 148 -1.42 8.09 6.76
C VAL A 148 -0.76 6.73 6.49
N LYS A 149 -0.72 5.84 7.49
CA LYS A 149 -0.18 4.48 7.34
C LYS A 149 -0.91 3.65 6.28
N HIS A 150 -2.19 3.94 6.01
CA HIS A 150 -2.99 3.20 5.03
C HIS A 150 -2.76 3.64 3.58
N LEU A 151 -1.93 4.67 3.35
CA LEU A 151 -1.60 5.11 1.99
C LEU A 151 -0.52 4.24 1.32
N TRP A 152 0.13 3.35 2.09
CA TRP A 152 1.21 2.46 1.62
C TRP A 152 2.31 3.20 0.85
N LEU A 153 2.53 4.48 1.18
CA LEU A 153 3.42 5.38 0.45
C LEU A 153 4.86 4.88 0.50
N VAL A 154 5.30 4.40 1.67
CA VAL A 154 6.66 3.90 1.88
C VAL A 154 6.89 2.63 1.04
N GLU A 155 5.97 1.67 1.08
CA GLU A 155 6.05 0.44 0.30
C GLU A 155 6.04 0.71 -1.21
N ARG A 156 5.19 1.64 -1.66
CA ARG A 156 5.10 2.03 -3.07
C ARG A 156 6.34 2.79 -3.53
N ALA A 157 6.88 3.70 -2.72
CA ALA A 157 8.11 4.43 -3.01
C ALA A 157 9.31 3.47 -3.05
N GLN A 158 9.33 2.45 -2.18
CA GLN A 158 10.34 1.40 -2.20
C GLN A 158 10.26 0.59 -3.50
N ARG A 159 9.07 0.13 -3.90
CA ARG A 159 8.87 -0.61 -5.16
C ARG A 159 9.26 0.22 -6.39
N ALA A 160 8.97 1.53 -6.37
CA ALA A 160 9.38 2.46 -7.41
C ALA A 160 10.89 2.77 -7.40
N GLY A 161 11.64 2.28 -6.41
CA GLY A 161 13.09 2.44 -6.29
C GLY A 161 13.54 3.78 -5.72
N TRP A 162 12.63 4.59 -5.16
CA TRP A 162 12.96 5.88 -4.57
C TRP A 162 13.64 5.76 -3.21
N ILE A 163 13.27 4.76 -2.42
CA ILE A 163 13.81 4.47 -1.09
C ILE A 163 14.12 2.97 -0.95
N ALA A 164 14.91 2.60 0.05
CA ALA A 164 15.15 1.23 0.44
C ALA A 164 15.11 1.09 1.97
N TYR A 165 14.77 -0.10 2.47
CA TYR A 165 14.81 -0.47 3.88
C TYR A 165 14.86 -2.00 3.99
N ASN A 166 15.26 -2.50 5.15
CA ASN A 166 15.19 -3.91 5.52
C ASN A 166 14.49 -4.07 6.88
N ALA A 167 14.59 -5.26 7.48
CA ALA A 167 13.96 -5.54 8.77
C ALA A 167 14.65 -4.83 9.95
N ALA A 168 15.88 -4.33 9.79
CA ALA A 168 16.56 -3.62 10.85
C ALA A 168 15.86 -2.28 11.13
N PRO A 169 15.69 -1.90 12.41
CA PRO A 169 15.23 -0.57 12.77
C PRO A 169 16.12 0.50 12.14
N ARG A 170 15.54 1.65 11.78
CA ARG A 170 16.30 2.81 11.29
C ARG A 170 17.15 2.51 10.03
N SER A 171 16.71 1.56 9.21
CA SER A 171 17.38 1.18 7.96
C SER A 171 16.93 1.99 6.74
N LEU A 172 15.92 2.86 6.88
CA LEU A 172 15.32 3.56 5.75
C LEU A 172 16.35 4.50 5.10
N CYS A 173 16.64 4.32 3.81
CA CYS A 173 17.64 5.09 3.07
C CYS A 173 17.12 5.48 1.68
N ALA A 174 17.81 6.43 1.05
CA ALA A 174 17.53 6.81 -0.33
C ALA A 174 17.83 5.63 -1.28
N GLY A 175 16.98 5.43 -2.27
CA GLY A 175 17.05 4.32 -3.20
C GLY A 175 17.75 4.66 -4.51
N ARG A 176 17.90 3.66 -5.37
CA ARG A 176 18.49 3.77 -6.71
C ARG A 176 18.01 4.98 -7.50
N ARG A 177 16.68 5.19 -7.56
CA ARG A 177 16.08 6.20 -8.44
C ARG A 177 16.44 7.62 -8.00
N PHE A 178 16.63 7.84 -6.70
CA PHE A 178 17.12 9.11 -6.18
C PHE A 178 18.50 9.44 -6.72
N HIS A 179 19.49 8.55 -6.53
CA HIS A 179 20.85 8.77 -7.02
C HIS A 179 20.95 8.81 -8.55
N ALA A 180 20.20 7.95 -9.25
CA ALA A 180 20.22 7.88 -10.70
C ALA A 180 19.51 9.07 -11.38
N SER A 181 18.59 9.75 -10.69
CA SER A 181 17.73 10.78 -11.30
C SER A 181 18.51 11.93 -11.93
N ARG A 182 19.67 12.30 -11.37
CA ARG A 182 20.53 13.37 -11.90
C ARG A 182 21.25 13.01 -13.21
N TYR A 183 21.35 11.72 -13.54
CA TYR A 183 22.08 11.23 -14.71
C TYR A 183 21.18 10.92 -15.89
N GLY A 184 19.86 10.83 -15.68
CA GLY A 184 18.88 10.55 -16.73
C GLY A 184 19.25 9.32 -17.56
N ASN A 185 19.27 9.48 -18.89
CA ASN A 185 19.54 8.40 -19.84
C ASN A 185 21.02 7.95 -19.92
N ARG A 186 21.93 8.58 -19.16
CA ARG A 186 23.36 8.17 -19.11
C ARG A 186 23.56 6.85 -18.36
N VAL A 187 22.62 6.49 -17.50
CA VAL A 187 22.61 5.23 -16.74
C VAL A 187 21.35 4.42 -17.05
N SER A 188 21.40 3.13 -16.72
CA SER A 188 20.26 2.24 -16.91
C SER A 188 19.09 2.65 -16.01
N LEU A 189 17.92 2.76 -16.66
CA LEU A 189 16.62 3.04 -16.05
C LEU A 189 15.79 1.76 -15.85
N ARG A 190 16.43 0.58 -15.88
CA ARG A 190 15.75 -0.69 -15.60
C ARG A 190 15.18 -0.69 -14.17
N PRO A 191 14.13 -1.51 -13.90
CA PRO A 191 13.58 -1.63 -12.56
C PRO A 191 14.64 -1.99 -11.52
N VAL A 192 14.47 -1.50 -10.28
CA VAL A 192 15.46 -1.66 -9.20
C VAL A 192 15.82 -3.13 -8.93
N ASN A 193 14.85 -4.04 -9.01
CA ASN A 193 15.09 -5.47 -8.82
C ASN A 193 15.93 -6.08 -9.95
N THR A 194 15.73 -5.63 -11.19
CA THR A 194 16.53 -6.04 -12.34
C THR A 194 17.98 -5.59 -12.17
N LEU A 195 18.18 -4.33 -11.77
CA LEU A 195 19.51 -3.78 -11.53
C LEU A 195 20.21 -4.47 -10.35
N GLY A 196 19.50 -4.70 -9.24
CA GLY A 196 20.05 -5.43 -8.09
C GLY A 196 20.46 -6.86 -8.46
N THR A 197 19.68 -7.54 -9.30
CA THR A 197 20.03 -8.87 -9.81
C THR A 197 21.25 -8.83 -10.73
N LEU A 198 21.37 -7.79 -11.58
CA LEU A 198 22.55 -7.59 -12.43
C LEU A 198 23.81 -7.35 -11.61
N VAL A 199 23.74 -6.51 -10.57
CA VAL A 199 24.85 -6.30 -9.63
C VAL A 199 25.26 -7.62 -8.99
N ALA A 200 24.31 -8.38 -8.44
CA ALA A 200 24.62 -9.65 -7.78
C ALA A 200 25.23 -10.68 -8.75
N ALA A 201 24.73 -10.77 -9.99
CA ALA A 201 25.27 -11.66 -11.00
C ALA A 201 26.72 -11.29 -11.33
N TYR A 202 26.96 -10.02 -11.64
CA TYR A 202 28.30 -9.51 -11.95
C TYR A 202 29.30 -9.78 -10.83
N LEU A 203 28.92 -9.49 -9.58
CA LEU A 203 29.81 -9.72 -8.43
C LEU A 203 30.14 -11.21 -8.25
N ARG A 204 29.15 -12.09 -8.42
CA ARG A 204 29.36 -13.53 -8.34
C ARG A 204 30.30 -14.02 -9.45
N ASP A 205 30.05 -13.59 -10.68
CA ASP A 205 30.80 -14.04 -11.86
C ASP A 205 32.25 -13.53 -11.79
N GLN A 206 32.46 -12.27 -11.38
CA GLN A 206 33.80 -11.72 -11.13
C GLN A 206 34.58 -12.48 -10.05
N ILE A 207 33.94 -12.83 -8.94
CA ILE A 207 34.59 -13.62 -7.88
C ILE A 207 34.93 -15.03 -8.39
N ALA A 208 34.04 -15.64 -9.16
CA ALA A 208 34.29 -16.97 -9.72
C ALA A 208 35.42 -16.98 -10.76
N GLU A 209 35.53 -15.93 -11.58
CA GLU A 209 36.54 -15.82 -12.65
C GLU A 209 37.90 -15.33 -12.13
N GLN A 210 37.92 -14.35 -11.22
CA GLN A 210 39.14 -13.68 -10.76
C GLN A 210 39.60 -14.14 -9.37
N GLY A 211 38.81 -14.96 -8.68
CA GLY A 211 39.08 -15.43 -7.32
C GLY A 211 39.02 -14.34 -6.24
N ARG A 212 38.55 -13.12 -6.58
CA ARG A 212 38.48 -11.98 -5.65
C ARG A 212 37.35 -11.01 -5.98
N PRO A 213 36.82 -10.27 -4.99
CA PRO A 213 35.84 -9.22 -5.23
C PRO A 213 36.40 -8.09 -6.12
N PRO A 214 35.61 -7.52 -7.05
CA PRO A 214 36.05 -6.41 -7.88
C PRO A 214 36.15 -5.13 -7.07
N ARG A 215 37.08 -4.24 -7.44
CA ARG A 215 37.08 -2.86 -6.90
C ARG A 215 35.84 -2.10 -7.39
N TRP A 216 35.42 -1.11 -6.62
CA TRP A 216 34.32 -0.21 -6.99
C TRP A 216 34.48 0.45 -8.35
N SER A 217 35.71 0.85 -8.71
CA SER A 217 36.00 1.47 -10.01
C SER A 217 35.77 0.53 -11.18
N VAL A 218 36.16 -0.74 -11.01
CA VAL A 218 35.97 -1.80 -12.03
C VAL A 218 34.49 -2.05 -12.21
N MET A 219 33.75 -2.29 -11.12
CA MET A 219 32.30 -2.50 -11.20
C MET A 219 31.56 -1.30 -11.83
N ALA A 220 31.93 -0.07 -11.47
CA ALA A 220 31.32 1.12 -12.04
C ALA A 220 31.56 1.23 -13.56
N TYR A 221 32.78 0.89 -14.00
CA TYR A 221 33.15 1.00 -15.41
C TYR A 221 32.69 -0.17 -16.26
N GLU A 222 32.60 -1.39 -15.74
CA GLU A 222 32.29 -2.58 -16.54
C GLU A 222 30.80 -2.96 -16.52
N LEU A 223 30.10 -2.71 -15.41
CA LEU A 223 28.72 -3.20 -15.28
C LEU A 223 27.77 -2.48 -16.24
N ARG A 224 27.11 -3.26 -17.11
CA ARG A 224 26.10 -2.82 -18.08
C ARG A 224 24.80 -3.58 -17.93
N ASP A 225 23.71 -2.95 -18.36
CA ASP A 225 22.45 -3.67 -18.62
C ASP A 225 22.50 -4.43 -19.95
N ASP A 226 21.44 -5.16 -20.24
CA ASP A 226 21.25 -5.94 -21.47
C ASP A 226 21.18 -5.09 -22.75
N ARG A 227 21.10 -3.76 -22.63
CA ARG A 227 21.16 -2.80 -23.74
C ARG A 227 22.50 -2.07 -23.80
N GLY A 228 23.51 -2.55 -23.08
CA GLY A 228 24.84 -1.93 -23.04
C GLY A 228 24.90 -0.60 -22.27
N ARG A 229 23.85 -0.22 -21.53
CA ARG A 229 23.85 1.03 -20.75
C ARG A 229 24.52 0.83 -19.40
N ARG A 230 25.27 1.84 -18.95
CA ARG A 230 25.98 1.80 -17.67
C ARG A 230 25.02 1.63 -16.50
N VAL A 231 25.33 0.75 -15.55
CA VAL A 231 24.57 0.70 -14.30
C VAL A 231 24.98 1.85 -13.38
N PHE A 232 26.23 2.28 -13.38
CA PHE A 232 26.67 3.44 -12.61
C PHE A 232 27.27 4.48 -13.56
N ASN A 233 27.10 5.77 -13.26
CA ASN A 233 27.70 6.81 -14.08
C ASN A 233 29.23 6.77 -13.99
N ASP A 234 29.73 6.64 -12.76
CA ASP A 234 31.13 6.62 -12.37
C ASP A 234 31.30 5.93 -11.00
N THR A 235 32.54 5.86 -10.50
CA THR A 235 32.86 5.27 -9.19
C THR A 235 32.20 5.99 -8.02
N ALA A 236 32.05 7.32 -8.09
CA ALA A 236 31.44 8.10 -7.02
C ALA A 236 29.93 7.83 -6.93
N ASP A 237 29.25 7.70 -8.07
CA ASP A 237 27.86 7.25 -8.16
C ASP A 237 27.70 5.84 -7.61
N ALA A 238 28.58 4.89 -7.99
CA ALA A 238 28.54 3.55 -7.44
C ALA A 238 28.68 3.53 -5.91
N ARG A 239 29.60 4.35 -5.37
CA ARG A 239 29.78 4.51 -3.92
C ARG A 239 28.60 5.19 -3.24
N ALA A 240 28.02 6.24 -3.82
CA ALA A 240 26.80 6.86 -3.31
C ALA A 240 25.64 5.86 -3.25
N GLN A 241 25.58 4.95 -4.20
CA GLN A 241 24.60 3.89 -4.28
C GLN A 241 24.88 2.67 -3.38
N GLN A 242 26.03 2.64 -2.68
CA GLN A 242 26.38 1.54 -1.78
C GLN A 242 25.32 1.32 -0.71
N GLN A 243 24.83 2.40 -0.08
CA GLN A 243 23.92 2.32 1.04
C GLN A 243 22.65 1.52 0.68
N TRP A 244 21.99 1.87 -0.43
CA TRP A 244 20.77 1.18 -0.82
C TRP A 244 21.02 -0.25 -1.29
N LEU A 245 22.16 -0.52 -1.94
CA LEU A 245 22.53 -1.87 -2.39
C LEU A 245 22.73 -2.82 -1.21
N VAL A 246 23.39 -2.33 -0.15
CA VAL A 246 23.59 -3.06 1.11
C VAL A 246 22.29 -3.19 1.87
N THR A 247 21.57 -2.09 2.09
CA THR A 247 20.28 -2.09 2.81
C THR A 247 19.27 -3.02 2.15
N ALA A 248 19.18 -3.02 0.81
CA ALA A 248 18.27 -3.89 0.08
C ALA A 248 18.81 -5.32 -0.12
N GLU A 249 19.99 -5.64 0.43
CA GLU A 249 20.66 -6.95 0.42
C GLU A 249 21.05 -7.48 -0.98
N TRP A 250 21.14 -6.60 -1.98
CA TRP A 250 21.62 -6.99 -3.31
C TRP A 250 23.13 -7.25 -3.31
N MET A 251 23.83 -6.58 -2.42
CA MET A 251 25.28 -6.60 -2.24
C MET A 251 25.59 -6.57 -0.74
N ALA A 252 26.75 -7.06 -0.35
CA ALA A 252 27.36 -6.85 0.95
C ALA A 252 28.78 -6.30 0.77
N LEU A 253 29.45 -5.98 1.88
CA LEU A 253 30.85 -5.52 1.87
C LEU A 253 31.71 -6.53 2.59
N GLU A 254 32.82 -6.91 1.96
CA GLU A 254 33.89 -7.71 2.54
C GLU A 254 35.19 -6.92 2.37
N ASP A 255 35.82 -6.54 3.48
CA ASP A 255 37.00 -5.66 3.51
C ASP A 255 36.83 -4.37 2.66
N GLY A 256 35.61 -3.82 2.66
CA GLY A 256 35.24 -2.62 1.89
C GLY A 256 34.98 -2.84 0.39
N ASN A 257 35.16 -4.06 -0.12
CA ASN A 257 34.87 -4.43 -1.49
C ASN A 257 33.46 -5.03 -1.64
N PRO A 258 32.78 -4.79 -2.77
CA PRO A 258 31.45 -5.30 -3.03
C PRO A 258 31.45 -6.82 -3.27
N VAL A 259 30.59 -7.53 -2.55
CA VAL A 259 30.31 -8.97 -2.76
C VAL A 259 28.80 -9.20 -2.92
N PRO A 260 28.36 -10.32 -3.52
CA PRO A 260 26.93 -10.61 -3.66
C PRO A 260 26.23 -10.67 -2.31
N GLY A 261 25.09 -9.97 -2.18
CA GLY A 261 24.29 -9.98 -0.96
C GLY A 261 23.31 -11.16 -0.90
N PRO A 262 22.71 -11.45 0.27
CA PRO A 262 21.79 -12.58 0.45
C PRO A 262 20.56 -12.55 -0.46
N ARG A 263 20.00 -11.36 -0.72
CA ARG A 263 18.87 -11.23 -1.66
C ARG A 263 19.33 -11.43 -3.10
N GLY A 264 20.51 -10.92 -3.45
CA GLY A 264 21.14 -11.16 -4.75
C GLY A 264 21.30 -12.65 -5.04
N LEU A 265 21.95 -13.37 -4.14
CA LEU A 265 22.15 -14.82 -4.26
C LEU A 265 20.83 -15.59 -4.42
N ARG A 266 19.83 -15.27 -3.58
CA ARG A 266 18.48 -15.88 -3.69
C ARG A 266 17.82 -15.62 -5.06
N ALA A 267 17.97 -14.42 -5.61
CA ALA A 267 17.41 -14.06 -6.91
C ALA A 267 18.09 -14.85 -8.05
N LEU A 268 19.41 -15.04 -7.98
CA LEU A 268 20.17 -15.81 -8.97
C LEU A 268 19.79 -17.30 -8.95
N THR A 269 19.63 -17.89 -7.76
CA THR A 269 19.21 -19.30 -7.63
C THR A 269 17.81 -19.56 -8.20
N ARG A 270 16.86 -18.63 -7.97
CA ARG A 270 15.50 -18.73 -8.54
C ARG A 270 15.52 -18.70 -10.07
N LYS A 271 16.23 -17.74 -10.66
CA LYS A 271 16.34 -17.61 -12.13
C LYS A 271 16.98 -18.84 -12.80
N GLY A 272 17.87 -19.54 -12.09
CA GLY A 272 18.46 -20.79 -12.54
C GLY A 272 17.46 -21.95 -12.61
N ARG A 273 16.42 -21.95 -11.76
CA ARG A 273 15.35 -22.96 -11.79
C ARG A 273 14.37 -22.71 -12.94
N ASP A 274 13.94 -21.46 -13.12
CA ASP A 274 12.98 -21.10 -14.18
C ASP A 274 13.53 -21.30 -15.61
N ARG A 275 14.87 -21.37 -15.78
CA ARG A 275 15.51 -21.68 -17.06
C ARG A 275 15.68 -23.18 -17.33
N ARG A 276 15.44 -24.04 -16.34
CA ARG A 276 15.62 -25.49 -16.43
C ARG A 276 14.29 -26.26 -16.44
N SER A 277 13.17 -25.59 -16.18
CA SER A 277 11.80 -26.06 -16.38
C SER A 277 11.30 -25.67 -17.76
#